data_AF-A0A6L3A5N1-F1
#
_entry.id   AF-A0A6L3A5N1-F1
#
_cell.length_a   1.000
_cell.length_b   1.000
_cell.length_c   1.000
_cell.angle_alpha   90.00
_cell.angle_beta   90.00
_cell.angle_gamma   90.00
#
_symmetry.space_group_name_H-M   'P 1'
#
loop_
_entity.id
_entity.type
_entity.pdbx_description
1 polymer ?
#
loop_
_entity_poly.entity_id
_entity_poly.type
_entity_poly.pdbx_seq_one_letter_code
_entity_poly.pdbx_strand_id
1 'polypeptide(L)'
;MNRDRPGVARMAFAAALILYTGLFLVVPPREALPDGWADGWLAVRKALFDRIGDGIERATVRWTGSAPSPAVKRHAANAVYFTLILTVAPAGVMALLRRGRPSDYGTRRPNRQGWRLLIVGYAVALPFLIWMVASPSFVPYYIRDLRASPATFLSSYAVMMFGEHLYLHGVVLALSCPGGRWPEPRLACPTQSALLEGAPDRMPDGRRAIAILRWLGFAQARDGGRGWRGVTRWLGLPDGATAALLMSTFLFGLVHWGKDPREFLLSVPGGLASAYLALRGGSWLVPFLLHLATAGTACLLMLSAAPVAR
;
A
#
# COMPACT_ATOMS: atom_id res chain seq x y z
N MET A 1 16.01 -33.48 14.28
CA MET A 1 16.59 -32.20 13.77
C MET A 1 15.64 -31.06 14.11
N ASN A 2 16.04 -30.20 15.04
CA ASN A 2 15.23 -29.10 15.57
C ASN A 2 15.19 -27.95 14.54
N ARG A 3 14.15 -27.88 13.70
CA ARG A 3 13.97 -26.87 12.63
C ARG A 3 13.53 -25.49 13.14
N ASP A 4 13.57 -25.26 14.45
CA ASP A 4 12.89 -24.14 15.12
C ASP A 4 13.80 -22.99 15.59
N ARG A 5 14.85 -22.64 14.83
CA ARG A 5 15.46 -21.30 14.96
C ARG A 5 15.21 -20.36 13.78
N PRO A 6 13.96 -20.17 13.31
CA PRO A 6 13.63 -19.13 12.34
C PRO A 6 13.66 -17.70 12.95
N GLY A 7 13.94 -17.53 14.25
CA GLY A 7 13.86 -16.23 14.93
C GLY A 7 14.87 -15.19 14.44
N VAL A 8 16.16 -15.51 14.46
CA VAL A 8 17.23 -14.51 14.21
C VAL A 8 17.25 -14.03 12.77
N ALA A 9 17.19 -14.95 11.80
CA ALA A 9 17.17 -14.58 10.38
C ALA A 9 15.92 -13.77 10.00
N ARG A 10 14.76 -14.07 10.59
CA ARG A 10 13.52 -13.29 10.37
C ARG A 10 13.61 -11.91 11.00
N MET A 11 14.19 -11.78 12.21
CA MET A 11 14.37 -10.50 12.87
C MET A 11 15.39 -9.61 12.13
N ALA A 12 16.54 -10.16 11.74
CA ALA A 12 17.55 -9.43 10.96
C ALA A 12 16.98 -8.97 9.61
N PHE A 13 16.17 -9.81 8.97
CA PHE A 13 15.50 -9.46 7.73
C PHE A 13 14.42 -8.39 7.92
N ALA A 14 13.59 -8.49 8.97
CA ALA A 14 12.60 -7.47 9.29
C ALA A 14 13.27 -6.13 9.63
N ALA A 15 14.39 -6.14 10.35
CA ALA A 15 15.20 -4.95 10.61
C ALA A 15 15.76 -4.38 9.31
N ALA A 16 16.29 -5.21 8.40
CA ALA A 16 16.75 -4.76 7.08
C ALA A 16 15.61 -4.15 6.24
N LEU A 17 14.40 -4.69 6.33
CA LEU A 17 13.21 -4.17 5.64
C LEU A 17 12.72 -2.83 6.21
N ILE A 18 12.75 -2.68 7.54
CA ILE A 18 12.47 -1.41 8.22
C ILE A 18 13.52 -0.38 7.85
N LEU A 19 14.81 -0.74 7.87
CA LEU A 19 15.91 0.11 7.45
C LEU A 19 15.78 0.47 5.96
N TYR A 20 15.41 -0.46 5.10
CA TYR A 20 15.14 -0.21 3.68
C TYR A 20 14.00 0.80 3.50
N THR A 21 12.90 0.62 4.23
CA THR A 21 11.77 1.56 4.18
C THR A 21 12.18 2.94 4.71
N GLY A 22 12.88 2.98 5.85
CA GLY A 22 13.34 4.20 6.49
C GLY A 22 14.43 4.93 5.71
N LEU A 23 15.27 4.22 4.95
CA LEU A 23 16.33 4.82 4.13
C LEU A 23 15.76 5.36 2.81
N PHE A 24 14.90 4.58 2.15
CA PHE A 24 14.50 4.86 0.78
C PHE A 24 13.14 5.56 0.64
N LEU A 25 12.26 5.48 1.65
CA LEU A 25 10.91 6.05 1.61
C LEU A 25 10.67 7.19 2.58
N VAL A 26 11.28 7.12 3.77
CA VAL A 26 11.24 8.23 4.72
C VAL A 26 12.51 9.04 4.50
N VAL A 27 12.41 10.29 4.08
CA VAL A 27 13.57 11.19 4.24
C VAL A 27 13.52 11.65 5.68
N PRO A 28 14.45 11.23 6.56
CA PRO A 28 14.45 11.74 7.91
C PRO A 28 14.62 13.27 7.85
N PRO A 29 14.03 14.03 8.77
CA PRO A 29 14.43 15.42 8.98
C PRO A 29 15.95 15.48 9.06
N ARG A 30 16.58 16.48 8.43
CA ARG A 30 18.05 16.61 8.40
C ARG A 30 18.65 16.54 9.81
N GLU A 31 17.93 17.09 10.78
CA GLU A 31 18.24 17.14 12.22
C GLU A 31 18.25 15.77 12.91
N ALA A 32 17.64 14.73 12.31
CA ALA A 32 17.55 13.39 12.89
C ALA A 32 18.67 12.44 12.43
N LEU A 33 19.56 12.88 11.55
CA LEU A 33 20.68 12.10 11.03
C LEU A 33 22.00 12.56 11.66
N PRO A 34 22.97 11.65 11.90
CA PRO A 34 24.32 12.05 12.30
C PRO A 34 24.92 13.05 11.32
N ASP A 35 25.74 13.97 11.81
CA ASP A 35 26.42 14.96 10.95
C ASP A 35 27.17 14.28 9.80
N GLY A 36 26.97 14.77 8.58
CA GLY A 36 27.55 14.23 7.35
C GLY A 36 26.82 13.02 6.73
N TRP A 37 26.00 12.28 7.49
CA TRP A 37 25.22 11.15 6.94
C TRP A 37 24.08 11.62 6.04
N ALA A 38 23.37 12.68 6.45
CA ALA A 38 22.32 13.28 5.63
C ALA A 38 22.89 13.72 4.28
N ASP A 39 24.04 14.38 4.29
CA ASP A 39 24.66 14.92 3.09
C ASP A 39 25.16 13.80 2.17
N GLY A 40 25.80 12.76 2.72
CA GLY A 40 26.24 11.59 1.95
C GLY A 40 25.09 10.80 1.32
N TRP A 41 24.03 10.53 2.09
CA TRP A 41 22.85 9.83 1.60
C TRP A 41 22.11 10.63 0.52
N LEU A 42 21.87 11.92 0.78
CA LEU A 42 21.25 12.83 -0.18
C LEU A 42 22.08 12.95 -1.46
N ALA A 43 23.42 12.94 -1.35
CA ALA A 43 24.30 12.94 -2.51
C ALA A 43 24.19 11.66 -3.34
N VAL A 44 24.18 10.47 -2.72
CA VAL A 44 24.00 9.19 -3.43
C VAL A 44 22.64 9.13 -4.12
N ARG A 45 21.57 9.49 -3.38
CA ARG A 45 20.22 9.54 -3.93
C ARG A 45 20.14 10.52 -5.09
N LYS A 46 20.65 11.74 -4.93
CA LYS A 46 20.69 12.75 -5.98
C LYS A 46 21.45 12.25 -7.21
N ALA A 47 22.63 11.66 -7.03
CA ALA A 47 23.44 11.13 -8.14
C ALA A 47 22.70 10.01 -8.90
N LEU A 48 22.01 9.12 -8.19
CA LEU A 48 21.17 8.10 -8.83
C LEU A 48 20.01 8.72 -9.61
N PHE A 49 19.33 9.70 -9.01
CA PHE A 49 18.23 10.43 -9.64
C PHE A 49 18.66 11.17 -10.90
N ASP A 50 19.80 11.87 -10.84
CA ASP A 50 20.37 12.60 -11.97
C ASP A 50 20.70 11.61 -13.11
N ARG A 51 21.35 10.48 -12.81
CA ARG A 51 21.66 9.43 -13.80
C ARG A 51 20.42 8.85 -14.47
N ILE A 52 19.37 8.56 -13.70
CA ILE A 52 18.09 8.08 -14.23
C ILE A 52 17.47 9.17 -15.12
N GLY A 53 17.43 10.41 -14.64
CA GLY A 53 16.90 11.55 -15.38
C GLY A 53 17.61 11.74 -16.73
N ASP A 54 18.94 11.69 -16.75
CA ASP A 54 19.74 11.85 -17.97
C ASP A 54 19.51 10.69 -18.95
N GLY A 55 19.31 9.47 -18.42
CA GLY A 55 18.90 8.32 -19.22
C GLY A 55 17.55 8.53 -19.90
N ILE A 56 16.57 9.04 -19.15
CA ILE A 56 15.23 9.35 -19.67
C ILE A 56 15.29 10.45 -20.71
N GLU A 57 16.04 11.52 -20.46
CA GLU A 57 16.22 12.62 -21.42
C GLU A 57 16.82 12.12 -22.74
N ARG A 58 17.91 11.34 -22.70
CA ARG A 58 18.50 10.74 -23.90
C ARG A 58 17.52 9.84 -24.64
N ALA A 59 16.74 9.04 -23.92
CA ALA A 59 15.72 8.19 -24.53
C ALA A 59 14.63 9.04 -25.21
N THR A 60 14.07 10.03 -24.52
CA THR A 60 13.03 10.90 -25.07
C THR A 60 13.53 11.64 -26.31
N VAL A 61 14.70 12.29 -26.25
CA VAL A 61 15.28 12.99 -27.42
C VAL A 61 15.45 12.04 -28.60
N ARG A 62 15.89 10.80 -28.37
CA ARG A 62 16.03 9.78 -29.41
C ARG A 62 14.69 9.40 -30.06
N TRP A 63 13.61 9.37 -29.29
CA TRP A 63 12.28 8.94 -29.76
C TRP A 63 11.43 10.07 -30.33
N THR A 64 11.50 11.27 -29.77
CA THR A 64 10.62 12.40 -30.11
C THR A 64 11.33 13.54 -30.83
N GLY A 65 12.67 13.52 -30.88
CA GLY A 65 13.48 14.62 -31.42
C GLY A 65 13.55 15.86 -30.52
N SER A 66 13.01 15.79 -29.30
CA SER A 66 12.92 16.93 -28.38
C SER A 66 13.19 16.52 -26.93
N ALA A 67 13.80 17.43 -26.16
CA ALA A 67 14.04 17.20 -24.73
C ALA A 67 12.72 17.29 -23.94
N PRO A 68 12.48 16.42 -22.94
CA PRO A 68 11.33 16.55 -22.07
C PRO A 68 11.43 17.82 -21.22
N SER A 69 10.30 18.40 -20.84
CA SER A 69 10.31 19.50 -19.89
C SER A 69 10.93 19.07 -18.55
N PRO A 70 11.51 19.99 -17.75
CA PRO A 70 12.10 19.65 -16.45
C PRO A 70 11.13 18.94 -15.51
N ALA A 71 9.83 19.27 -15.58
CA ALA A 71 8.78 18.59 -14.80
C ALA A 71 8.63 17.12 -15.25
N VAL A 72 8.50 16.87 -16.55
CA VAL A 72 8.39 15.52 -17.11
C VAL A 72 9.62 14.69 -16.77
N LYS A 73 10.84 15.23 -16.94
CA LYS A 73 12.10 14.56 -16.56
C LYS A 73 12.08 14.14 -15.09
N ARG A 74 11.68 15.04 -14.18
CA ARG A 74 11.60 14.79 -12.74
C ARG A 74 10.58 13.70 -12.39
N HIS A 75 9.36 13.78 -12.92
CA HIS A 75 8.29 12.81 -12.67
C HIS A 75 8.63 11.41 -13.20
N ALA A 76 9.20 11.34 -14.40
CA ALA A 76 9.65 10.08 -14.97
C ALA A 76 10.83 9.48 -14.17
N ALA A 77 11.79 10.30 -13.74
CA ALA A 77 12.89 9.83 -12.90
C ALA A 77 12.39 9.30 -11.55
N ASN A 78 11.45 9.99 -10.90
CA ASN A 78 10.76 9.51 -9.70
C ASN A 78 10.09 8.16 -9.94
N ALA A 79 9.28 8.04 -11.00
CA ALA A 79 8.58 6.79 -11.33
C ALA A 79 9.54 5.62 -11.54
N VAL A 80 10.65 5.81 -12.26
CA VAL A 80 11.67 4.78 -12.47
C VAL A 80 12.37 4.43 -11.15
N TYR A 81 12.81 5.42 -10.37
CA TYR A 81 13.43 5.20 -9.06
C TYR A 81 12.51 4.38 -8.15
N PHE A 82 11.25 4.79 -8.00
CA PHE A 82 10.28 4.07 -7.16
C PHE A 82 9.96 2.68 -7.70
N THR A 83 9.92 2.48 -9.03
CA THR A 83 9.75 1.14 -9.60
C THR A 83 10.94 0.24 -9.25
N LEU A 84 12.17 0.75 -9.37
CA LEU A 84 13.37 -0.03 -9.03
C LEU A 84 13.38 -0.40 -7.54
N ILE A 85 13.11 0.58 -6.68
CA ILE A 85 13.22 0.44 -5.22
C ILE A 85 12.01 -0.27 -4.60
N LEU A 86 10.78 -0.04 -5.08
CA LEU A 86 9.58 -0.60 -4.45
C LEU A 86 8.99 -1.80 -5.18
N THR A 87 9.39 -2.03 -6.42
CA THR A 87 8.92 -3.19 -7.19
C THR A 87 10.05 -4.17 -7.46
N VAL A 88 11.11 -3.75 -8.15
CA VAL A 88 12.15 -4.66 -8.64
C VAL A 88 12.99 -5.23 -7.50
N ALA A 89 13.53 -4.38 -6.61
CA ALA A 89 14.36 -4.84 -5.50
C ALA A 89 13.60 -5.76 -4.53
N PRO A 90 12.37 -5.43 -4.07
CA PRO A 90 11.59 -6.32 -3.20
C PRO A 90 11.21 -7.64 -3.87
N ALA A 91 10.87 -7.63 -5.17
CA ALA A 91 10.63 -8.86 -5.93
C ALA A 91 11.91 -9.70 -6.05
N GLY A 92 13.07 -9.07 -6.26
CA GLY A 92 14.39 -9.71 -6.25
C GLY A 92 14.69 -10.37 -4.91
N VAL A 93 14.41 -9.69 -3.80
CA VAL A 93 14.54 -10.25 -2.45
C VAL A 93 13.63 -11.46 -2.26
N MET A 94 12.37 -11.37 -2.71
CA MET A 94 11.46 -12.53 -2.68
C MET A 94 12.01 -13.71 -3.49
N ALA A 95 12.57 -13.46 -4.67
CA ALA A 95 13.21 -14.49 -5.49
C ALA A 95 14.43 -15.13 -4.78
N LEU A 96 15.31 -14.33 -4.17
CA LEU A 96 16.47 -14.81 -3.41
C LEU A 96 16.06 -15.68 -2.21
N LEU A 97 14.94 -15.36 -1.56
CA LEU A 97 14.36 -16.15 -0.47
C LEU A 97 13.64 -17.42 -0.95
N ARG A 98 13.71 -17.76 -2.25
CA ARG A 98 12.98 -18.85 -2.91
C ARG A 98 11.45 -18.73 -2.73
N ARG A 99 10.98 -17.48 -2.75
CA ARG A 99 9.58 -17.04 -2.67
C ARG A 99 9.23 -16.13 -3.86
N GLY A 100 9.90 -16.32 -4.99
CA GLY A 100 9.78 -15.45 -6.16
C GLY A 100 8.49 -15.63 -6.97
N ARG A 101 7.57 -16.52 -6.56
CA ARG A 101 6.31 -16.66 -7.29
C ARG A 101 5.46 -15.40 -7.03
N PRO A 102 4.84 -14.78 -8.03
CA PRO A 102 3.97 -13.63 -7.83
C PRO A 102 2.88 -13.86 -6.77
N SER A 103 2.38 -15.09 -6.67
CA SER A 103 1.42 -15.53 -5.68
C SER A 103 1.94 -15.56 -4.24
N ASP A 104 3.26 -15.61 -4.00
CA ASP A 104 3.88 -15.63 -2.67
C ASP A 104 3.85 -14.24 -2.01
N TYR A 105 3.60 -13.17 -2.77
CA TYR A 105 3.44 -11.79 -2.27
C TYR A 105 2.11 -11.15 -2.74
N GLY A 106 1.09 -11.98 -2.97
CA GLY A 106 -0.28 -11.49 -3.17
C GLY A 106 -0.58 -10.98 -4.59
N THR A 107 0.25 -11.26 -5.59
CA THR A 107 -0.09 -10.94 -6.99
C THR A 107 -1.04 -11.99 -7.53
N ARG A 108 -2.32 -11.84 -7.18
CA ARG A 108 -3.43 -12.70 -7.58
C ARG A 108 -4.60 -11.84 -8.04
N ARG A 109 -5.54 -12.45 -8.76
CA ARG A 109 -6.81 -11.78 -9.06
C ARG A 109 -7.59 -11.57 -7.74
N PRO A 110 -8.09 -10.36 -7.46
CA PRO A 110 -8.95 -10.14 -6.31
C PRO A 110 -10.17 -11.04 -6.33
N ASN A 111 -10.52 -11.60 -5.16
CA ASN A 111 -11.76 -12.36 -5.02
C ASN A 111 -13.00 -11.45 -4.97
N ARG A 112 -14.20 -12.04 -5.02
CA ARG A 112 -15.47 -11.29 -4.98
C ARG A 112 -15.59 -10.39 -3.75
N GLN A 113 -15.11 -10.84 -2.59
CA GLN A 113 -15.13 -10.05 -1.36
C GLN A 113 -14.21 -8.83 -1.46
N GLY A 114 -13.02 -8.98 -2.05
CA GLY A 114 -12.10 -7.88 -2.29
C GLY A 114 -12.75 -6.75 -3.09
N TRP A 115 -13.52 -7.08 -4.12
CA TRP A 115 -14.28 -6.08 -4.91
C TRP A 115 -15.40 -5.40 -4.11
N ARG A 116 -16.16 -6.16 -3.31
CA ARG A 116 -17.20 -5.59 -2.43
C ARG A 116 -16.59 -4.62 -1.42
N LEU A 117 -15.49 -5.05 -0.79
CA LEU A 117 -14.78 -4.25 0.19
C LEU A 117 -14.08 -3.03 -0.43
N LEU A 118 -13.63 -3.09 -1.68
CA LEU A 118 -13.14 -1.93 -2.43
C LEU A 118 -14.21 -0.84 -2.50
N ILE A 119 -15.43 -1.20 -2.95
CA ILE A 119 -16.54 -0.25 -3.13
C ILE A 119 -16.94 0.36 -1.78
N VAL A 120 -17.12 -0.48 -0.77
CA VAL A 120 -17.52 -0.05 0.58
C VAL A 120 -16.42 0.79 1.22
N GLY A 121 -15.16 0.36 1.09
CA GLY A 121 -14.00 1.10 1.58
C GLY A 121 -13.88 2.48 0.94
N TYR A 122 -14.12 2.59 -0.36
CA TYR A 122 -14.14 3.86 -1.07
C TYR A 122 -15.25 4.79 -0.56
N ALA A 123 -16.48 4.27 -0.40
CA ALA A 123 -17.59 5.04 0.14
C ALA A 123 -17.32 5.55 1.56
N VAL A 124 -16.71 4.71 2.41
CA VAL A 124 -16.30 5.08 3.78
C VAL A 124 -15.17 6.12 3.77
N ALA A 125 -14.22 6.02 2.84
CA ALA A 125 -13.09 6.95 2.75
C ALA A 125 -13.51 8.36 2.30
N LEU A 126 -14.57 8.48 1.49
CA LEU A 126 -14.99 9.74 0.87
C LEU A 126 -15.16 10.93 1.83
N PRO A 127 -15.90 10.83 2.96
CA PRO A 127 -16.01 11.95 3.92
C PRO A 127 -14.64 12.38 4.49
N PHE A 128 -13.74 11.44 4.73
CA PHE A 128 -12.39 11.75 5.22
C PHE A 128 -11.53 12.42 4.16
N LEU A 129 -11.70 12.06 2.88
CA LEU A 129 -11.01 12.74 1.77
C LEU A 129 -11.46 14.18 1.63
N ILE A 130 -12.77 14.45 1.74
CA ILE A 130 -13.30 15.81 1.71
C ILE A 130 -12.71 16.62 2.86
N TRP A 131 -12.71 16.05 4.06
CA TRP A 131 -12.10 16.68 5.25
C TRP A 131 -10.59 16.93 5.09
N MET A 132 -9.86 16.00 4.49
CA MET A 132 -8.42 16.13 4.21
C MET A 132 -8.14 17.23 3.18
N VAL A 133 -8.83 17.23 2.04
CA VAL A 133 -8.64 18.23 0.98
C VAL A 133 -9.04 19.64 1.42
N ALA A 134 -9.98 19.76 2.36
CA ALA A 134 -10.32 21.03 3.00
C ALA A 134 -9.21 21.59 3.93
N SER A 135 -8.07 20.90 4.07
CA SER A 135 -6.93 21.41 4.82
C SER A 135 -6.19 22.51 4.06
N PRO A 136 -5.91 23.68 4.67
CA PRO A 136 -5.15 24.74 4.03
C PRO A 136 -3.74 24.33 3.58
N SER A 137 -3.13 23.35 4.26
CA SER A 137 -1.78 22.86 3.95
C SER A 137 -1.75 21.73 2.91
N PHE A 138 -2.88 21.09 2.61
CA PHE A 138 -2.93 19.96 1.68
C PHE A 138 -2.82 20.41 0.22
N VAL A 139 -3.67 21.38 -0.18
CA VAL A 139 -3.75 21.83 -1.58
C VAL A 139 -2.43 22.40 -2.11
N PRO A 140 -1.71 23.29 -1.38
CA PRO A 140 -0.44 23.86 -1.87
C PRO A 140 0.63 22.82 -2.18
N TYR A 141 0.60 21.66 -1.49
CA TYR A 141 1.58 20.59 -1.68
C TYR A 141 1.47 19.94 -3.08
N TYR A 142 0.25 19.79 -3.60
CA TYR A 142 0.00 19.02 -4.83
C TYR A 142 -0.40 19.91 -6.03
N ILE A 143 -1.11 21.02 -5.79
CA ILE A 143 -1.80 21.75 -6.86
C ILE A 143 -0.88 22.33 -7.92
N ARG A 144 0.35 22.72 -7.55
CA ARG A 144 1.32 23.31 -8.48
C ARG A 144 1.70 22.29 -9.56
N ASP A 145 2.13 21.11 -9.15
CA ASP A 145 2.60 20.08 -10.08
C ASP A 145 1.42 19.46 -10.83
N LEU A 146 0.26 19.31 -10.17
CA LEU A 146 -0.98 18.87 -10.78
C LEU A 146 -1.46 19.81 -11.90
N ARG A 147 -1.43 21.13 -11.69
CA ARG A 147 -1.83 22.12 -12.72
C ARG A 147 -0.81 22.22 -13.87
N ALA A 148 0.48 22.09 -13.58
CA ALA A 148 1.53 22.20 -14.59
C ALA A 148 1.49 21.06 -15.62
N SER A 149 1.19 19.84 -15.18
CA SER A 149 1.07 18.69 -16.08
C SER A 149 0.18 17.58 -15.49
N PRO A 150 -1.16 17.71 -15.56
CA PRO A 150 -2.07 16.78 -14.89
C PRO A 150 -1.84 15.32 -15.28
N ALA A 151 -1.70 15.04 -16.58
CA ALA A 151 -1.49 13.68 -17.07
C ALA A 151 -0.18 13.08 -16.55
N THR A 152 0.94 13.81 -16.66
CA THR A 152 2.25 13.36 -16.19
C THR A 152 2.26 13.16 -14.67
N PHE A 153 1.66 14.11 -13.93
CA PHE A 153 1.52 14.01 -12.48
C PHE A 153 0.74 12.74 -12.11
N LEU A 154 -0.46 12.56 -12.64
CA LEU A 154 -1.31 11.41 -12.33
C LEU A 154 -0.68 10.07 -12.73
N SER A 155 -0.03 9.98 -13.90
CA SER A 155 0.65 8.75 -14.32
C SER A 155 1.85 8.42 -13.43
N SER A 156 2.70 9.40 -13.11
CA SER A 156 3.83 9.18 -12.22
C SER A 156 3.39 8.82 -10.80
N TYR A 157 2.33 9.46 -10.31
CA TYR A 157 1.72 9.18 -9.01
C TYR A 157 1.12 7.77 -8.97
N ALA A 158 0.44 7.33 -10.03
CA ALA A 158 -0.08 5.96 -10.15
C ALA A 158 1.02 4.90 -10.14
N VAL A 159 2.15 5.13 -10.83
CA VAL A 159 3.31 4.22 -10.81
C VAL A 159 3.94 4.16 -9.42
N MET A 160 4.08 5.31 -8.75
CA MET A 160 4.60 5.37 -7.39
C MET A 160 3.69 4.60 -6.41
N MET A 161 2.37 4.85 -6.46
CA MET A 161 1.39 4.11 -5.65
C MET A 161 1.41 2.61 -5.94
N PHE A 162 1.55 2.20 -7.21
CA PHE A 162 1.68 0.80 -7.56
C PHE A 162 2.87 0.16 -6.83
N GLY A 163 4.05 0.79 -6.89
CA GLY A 163 5.24 0.30 -6.21
C GLY A 163 5.07 0.26 -4.69
N GLU A 164 4.54 1.34 -4.10
CA GLU A 164 4.27 1.45 -2.66
C GLU A 164 3.34 0.33 -2.17
N HIS A 165 2.22 0.08 -2.84
CA HIS A 165 1.26 -0.96 -2.44
C HIS A 165 1.79 -2.37 -2.66
N LEU A 166 2.49 -2.61 -3.77
CA LEU A 166 3.16 -3.89 -3.99
C LEU A 166 4.19 -4.16 -2.89
N TYR A 167 4.96 -3.15 -2.49
CA TYR A 167 5.95 -3.27 -1.42
C TYR A 167 5.28 -3.49 -0.06
N LEU A 168 4.44 -2.56 0.39
CA LEU A 168 3.88 -2.52 1.74
C LEU A 168 2.80 -3.57 1.97
N HIS A 169 1.88 -3.72 1.02
CA HIS A 169 0.73 -4.62 1.14
C HIS A 169 0.91 -5.93 0.38
N GLY A 170 1.95 -6.08 -0.44
CA GLY A 170 2.36 -7.35 -1.04
C GLY A 170 3.52 -7.98 -0.30
N VAL A 171 4.73 -7.43 -0.47
CA VAL A 171 5.99 -8.04 0.00
C VAL A 171 6.15 -7.99 1.52
N VAL A 172 6.09 -6.81 2.13
CA VAL A 172 6.21 -6.64 3.60
C VAL A 172 5.15 -7.47 4.32
N LEU A 173 3.91 -7.35 3.87
CA LEU A 173 2.78 -8.06 4.46
C LEU A 173 2.97 -9.59 4.38
N ALA A 174 3.35 -10.12 3.21
CA ALA A 174 3.65 -11.54 3.04
C ALA A 174 4.78 -12.02 3.95
N LEU A 175 5.89 -11.29 4.00
CA LEU A 175 7.06 -11.65 4.80
C LEU A 175 6.77 -11.61 6.30
N SER A 176 5.83 -10.78 6.72
CA SER A 176 5.37 -10.65 8.10
C SER A 176 4.29 -11.68 8.48
N CYS A 177 3.65 -12.33 7.51
CA CYS A 177 2.74 -13.43 7.78
C CYS A 177 3.47 -14.70 8.25
N PRO A 178 2.79 -15.62 8.97
CA PRO A 178 3.37 -16.92 9.29
C PRO A 178 3.84 -17.68 8.04
N GLY A 179 5.05 -18.22 8.08
CA GLY A 179 5.70 -18.84 6.91
C GLY A 179 6.38 -17.84 5.96
N GLY A 180 6.18 -16.53 6.17
CA GLY A 180 6.76 -15.46 5.38
C GLY A 180 6.31 -15.47 3.92
N ARG A 181 5.08 -15.90 3.67
CA ARG A 181 4.45 -15.93 2.36
C ARG A 181 3.02 -15.43 2.49
N TRP A 182 2.45 -15.03 1.37
CA TRP A 182 1.03 -14.76 1.28
C TRP A 182 0.23 -15.99 1.72
N PRO A 183 -0.75 -15.83 2.61
CA PRO A 183 -1.61 -16.92 3.03
C PRO A 183 -2.25 -17.63 1.82
N GLU A 184 -2.18 -18.96 1.79
CA GLU A 184 -2.84 -19.74 0.73
C GLU A 184 -4.35 -19.44 0.72
N PRO A 185 -5.03 -19.35 -0.43
CA PRO A 185 -6.44 -18.96 -0.47
C PRO A 185 -7.33 -19.87 0.40
N ARG A 186 -6.99 -21.17 0.45
CA ARG A 186 -7.66 -22.18 1.27
C ARG A 186 -7.43 -22.00 2.77
N LEU A 187 -6.35 -21.33 3.18
CA LEU A 187 -5.96 -21.07 4.57
C LEU A 187 -6.23 -19.62 5.01
N ALA A 188 -6.35 -18.69 4.05
CA ALA A 188 -6.74 -17.29 4.25
C ALA A 188 -8.25 -17.16 4.43
N CYS A 189 -8.99 -18.09 3.83
CA CYS A 189 -10.40 -18.30 4.03
C CYS A 189 -10.63 -19.80 4.27
N PRO A 190 -10.08 -20.37 5.37
CA PRO A 190 -10.41 -21.73 5.72
C PRO A 190 -11.88 -21.69 6.11
N THR A 191 -12.71 -22.28 5.25
CA THR A 191 -14.15 -22.48 5.41
C THR A 191 -14.99 -21.19 5.51
N GLN A 192 -15.86 -20.94 4.51
CA GLN A 192 -17.28 -20.54 4.67
C GLN A 192 -17.86 -19.56 3.66
N SER A 193 -17.11 -18.79 2.88
CA SER A 193 -17.75 -17.92 1.86
C SER A 193 -18.53 -18.74 0.83
N ALA A 194 -17.97 -19.86 0.36
CA ALA A 194 -18.66 -20.79 -0.55
C ALA A 194 -19.78 -21.63 0.11
N LEU A 195 -19.73 -21.85 1.43
CA LEU A 195 -20.79 -22.58 2.16
C LEU A 195 -21.94 -21.67 2.58
N LEU A 196 -21.69 -20.37 2.78
CA LEU A 196 -22.72 -19.37 3.09
C LEU A 196 -23.42 -18.84 1.85
N GLU A 197 -22.75 -18.82 0.68
CA GLU A 197 -23.40 -18.47 -0.59
C GLU A 197 -24.39 -19.56 -1.09
N GLY A 198 -24.43 -20.74 -0.45
CA GLY A 198 -25.36 -21.83 -0.77
C GLY A 198 -26.19 -22.37 0.40
N ALA A 199 -26.12 -21.76 1.58
CA ALA A 199 -26.97 -22.16 2.71
C ALA A 199 -28.37 -21.55 2.52
N PRO A 200 -29.44 -22.36 2.51
CA PRO A 200 -30.78 -21.91 2.17
C PRO A 200 -31.28 -20.75 3.05
N ASP A 201 -31.98 -19.83 2.40
CA ASP A 201 -32.49 -18.50 2.80
C ASP A 201 -33.37 -18.40 4.07
N ARG A 202 -33.32 -19.36 4.99
CA ARG A 202 -34.09 -19.31 6.23
C ARG A 202 -33.16 -19.36 7.43
N MET A 203 -32.52 -18.22 7.71
CA MET A 203 -32.21 -17.89 9.10
C MET A 203 -33.54 -17.51 9.75
N PRO A 204 -34.07 -18.34 10.68
CA PRO A 204 -35.24 -17.95 11.46
C PRO A 204 -34.82 -16.72 12.26
N ASP A 205 -35.59 -15.65 12.12
CA ASP A 205 -35.56 -14.50 13.03
C ASP A 205 -34.35 -13.56 12.90
N GLY A 206 -34.44 -12.62 11.95
CA GLY A 206 -34.10 -11.22 12.25
C GLY A 206 -32.65 -10.75 12.14
N ARG A 207 -31.70 -11.50 11.58
CA ARG A 207 -30.27 -11.06 11.56
C ARG A 207 -29.76 -10.59 10.21
N ARG A 208 -30.50 -9.72 9.51
CA ARG A 208 -30.04 -9.04 8.28
C ARG A 208 -28.65 -8.41 8.45
N ALA A 209 -28.37 -7.82 9.61
CA ALA A 209 -27.07 -7.25 9.93
C ALA A 209 -25.93 -8.28 9.87
N ILE A 210 -26.13 -9.51 10.37
CA ILE A 210 -25.11 -10.57 10.31
C ILE A 210 -24.92 -11.04 8.86
N ALA A 211 -25.99 -11.11 8.07
CA ALA A 211 -25.88 -11.44 6.65
C ALA A 211 -25.04 -10.38 5.89
N ILE A 212 -25.28 -9.09 6.15
CA ILE A 212 -24.50 -7.98 5.58
C ILE A 212 -23.03 -8.08 6.02
N LEU A 213 -22.77 -8.30 7.32
CA LEU A 213 -21.42 -8.46 7.84
C LEU A 213 -20.71 -9.65 7.17
N ARG A 214 -21.40 -10.78 6.98
CA ARG A 214 -20.87 -11.94 6.25
C ARG A 214 -20.67 -11.70 4.77
N TRP A 215 -21.52 -10.89 4.14
CA TRP A 215 -21.37 -10.48 2.74
C TRP A 215 -20.12 -9.61 2.52
N LEU A 216 -19.82 -8.74 3.49
CA LEU A 216 -18.55 -8.01 3.62
C LEU A 216 -17.38 -8.93 4.07
N GLY A 217 -17.71 -10.16 4.47
CA GLY A 217 -16.85 -11.22 4.98
C GLY A 217 -16.18 -10.93 6.32
N PHE A 218 -16.89 -10.20 7.17
CA PHE A 218 -16.81 -10.28 8.63
C PHE A 218 -17.69 -11.43 9.15
N ALA A 219 -17.84 -11.55 10.46
CA ALA A 219 -18.74 -12.50 11.11
C ALA A 219 -18.60 -13.97 10.65
N GLN A 220 -17.35 -14.39 10.40
CA GLN A 220 -17.01 -15.78 10.09
C GLN A 220 -17.29 -16.67 11.32
N ALA A 221 -17.65 -17.93 11.11
CA ALA A 221 -18.01 -18.81 12.23
C ALA A 221 -16.85 -18.97 13.22
N ARG A 222 -17.20 -18.96 14.50
CA ARG A 222 -16.26 -19.22 15.60
C ARG A 222 -16.17 -20.72 15.78
N ASP A 223 -15.01 -21.29 15.53
CA ASP A 223 -14.64 -22.66 15.91
C ASP A 223 -14.33 -22.79 17.42
N GLY A 224 -15.01 -22.01 18.26
CA GLY A 224 -14.77 -21.97 19.71
C GLY A 224 -13.55 -21.16 20.16
N GLY A 225 -12.85 -20.47 19.26
CA GLY A 225 -11.75 -19.57 19.63
C GLY A 225 -12.19 -18.46 20.60
N ARG A 226 -11.47 -18.31 21.73
CA ARG A 226 -11.68 -17.24 22.74
C ARG A 226 -10.67 -16.10 22.57
N GLY A 227 -10.98 -14.93 23.14
CA GLY A 227 -10.08 -13.77 23.17
C GLY A 227 -9.72 -13.22 21.79
N TRP A 228 -8.48 -12.74 21.64
CA TRP A 228 -7.98 -12.09 20.42
C TRP A 228 -8.05 -12.98 19.17
N ARG A 229 -7.80 -14.28 19.33
CA ARG A 229 -7.92 -15.27 18.24
C ARG A 229 -9.36 -15.37 17.74
N GLY A 230 -10.33 -15.30 18.66
CA GLY A 230 -11.75 -15.27 18.30
C GLY A 230 -12.14 -14.00 17.52
N VAL A 231 -11.55 -12.85 17.86
CA VAL A 231 -11.80 -11.57 17.16
C VAL A 231 -11.20 -11.59 15.76
N THR A 232 -9.92 -11.95 15.62
CA THR A 232 -9.23 -11.99 14.32
C THR A 232 -9.88 -12.99 13.36
N ARG A 233 -10.29 -14.17 13.85
CA ARG A 233 -11.06 -15.12 13.05
C ARG A 233 -12.43 -14.61 12.66
N TRP A 234 -13.14 -13.94 13.58
CA TRP A 234 -14.42 -13.30 13.26
C TRP A 234 -14.27 -12.24 12.15
N LEU A 235 -13.15 -11.51 12.12
CA LEU A 235 -12.78 -10.58 11.05
C LEU A 235 -12.32 -11.27 9.74
N GLY A 236 -12.19 -12.61 9.73
CA GLY A 236 -11.67 -13.38 8.60
C GLY A 236 -10.16 -13.23 8.40
N LEU A 237 -9.40 -12.92 9.44
CA LEU A 237 -7.94 -12.84 9.34
C LEU A 237 -7.28 -14.22 9.55
N PRO A 238 -6.23 -14.54 8.77
CA PRO A 238 -5.42 -15.73 9.04
C PRO A 238 -4.82 -15.68 10.45
N ASP A 239 -4.68 -16.85 11.10
CA ASP A 239 -4.01 -16.95 12.39
C ASP A 239 -2.60 -16.35 12.29
N GLY A 240 -2.23 -15.47 13.24
CA GLY A 240 -0.91 -14.82 13.26
C GLY A 240 -0.73 -13.62 12.31
N ALA A 241 -1.75 -13.25 11.53
CA ALA A 241 -1.66 -12.10 10.60
C ALA A 241 -1.68 -10.73 11.30
N THR A 242 -1.99 -10.65 12.60
CA THR A 242 -2.06 -9.37 13.34
C THR A 242 -0.75 -8.60 13.29
N ALA A 243 0.38 -9.25 13.54
CA ALA A 243 1.68 -8.57 13.49
C ALA A 243 1.98 -8.04 12.08
N ALA A 244 1.60 -8.81 11.05
CA ALA A 244 1.75 -8.41 9.66
C ALA A 244 0.92 -7.16 9.31
N LEU A 245 -0.33 -7.12 9.78
CA LEU A 245 -1.20 -5.94 9.66
C LEU A 245 -0.56 -4.73 10.31
N LEU A 246 -0.18 -4.83 11.59
CA LEU A 246 0.41 -3.71 12.34
C LEU A 246 1.71 -3.21 11.71
N MET A 247 2.57 -4.11 11.23
CA MET A 247 3.81 -3.73 10.54
C MET A 247 3.52 -2.98 9.25
N SER A 248 2.61 -3.50 8.41
CA SER A 248 2.21 -2.83 7.17
C SER A 248 1.57 -1.47 7.44
N THR A 249 0.70 -1.37 8.45
CA THR A 249 0.10 -0.11 8.91
C THR A 249 1.15 0.91 9.36
N PHE A 250 2.11 0.48 10.18
CA PHE A 250 3.14 1.35 10.71
C PHE A 250 4.01 1.92 9.59
N LEU A 251 4.49 1.07 8.67
CA LEU A 251 5.28 1.52 7.53
C LEU A 251 4.48 2.41 6.59
N PHE A 252 3.19 2.12 6.37
CA PHE A 252 2.30 2.98 5.60
C PHE A 252 2.14 4.36 6.26
N GLY A 253 1.97 4.42 7.59
CA GLY A 253 1.99 5.70 8.30
C GLY A 253 3.29 6.47 8.10
N LEU A 254 4.43 5.78 8.20
CA LEU A 254 5.75 6.39 8.02
C LEU A 254 5.97 6.99 6.63
N VAL A 255 5.46 6.39 5.54
CA VAL A 255 5.62 6.99 4.19
C VAL A 255 4.81 8.29 4.01
N HIS A 256 3.84 8.55 4.90
CA HIS A 256 3.11 9.82 4.97
C HIS A 256 3.65 10.77 6.04
N TRP A 257 4.74 10.41 6.73
CA TRP A 257 5.37 11.29 7.70
C TRP A 257 5.88 12.58 7.02
N GLY A 258 5.64 13.73 7.65
CA GLY A 258 6.03 15.04 7.12
C GLY A 258 5.11 15.59 6.02
N LYS A 259 4.05 14.88 5.65
CA LYS A 259 2.96 15.43 4.82
C LYS A 259 1.97 16.25 5.66
N ASP A 260 0.88 16.68 5.04
CA ASP A 260 -0.22 17.34 5.74
C ASP A 260 -0.66 16.52 6.97
N PRO A 261 -0.87 17.13 8.15
CA PRO A 261 -1.22 16.40 9.37
C PRO A 261 -2.48 15.55 9.25
N ARG A 262 -3.48 15.97 8.45
CA ARG A 262 -4.70 15.18 8.21
C ARG A 262 -4.39 13.98 7.31
N GLU A 263 -3.54 14.16 6.30
CA GLU A 263 -3.07 13.06 5.46
C GLU A 263 -2.31 12.02 6.31
N PHE A 264 -1.38 12.45 7.15
CA PHE A 264 -0.66 11.56 8.07
C PHE A 264 -1.62 10.86 9.06
N LEU A 265 -2.53 11.60 9.69
CA LEU A 265 -3.50 11.01 10.64
C LEU A 265 -4.39 9.96 9.97
N LEU A 266 -4.85 10.20 8.74
CA LEU A 266 -5.68 9.26 7.98
C LEU A 266 -4.87 8.09 7.41
N SER A 267 -3.56 8.27 7.18
CA SER A 267 -2.71 7.20 6.66
C SER A 267 -2.62 6.01 7.61
N VAL A 268 -2.68 6.20 8.93
CA VAL A 268 -2.62 5.09 9.89
C VAL A 268 -3.85 4.17 9.80
N PRO A 269 -5.10 4.65 10.03
CA PRO A 269 -6.28 3.81 9.81
C PRO A 269 -6.43 3.36 8.36
N GLY A 270 -6.02 4.18 7.38
CA GLY A 270 -6.00 3.84 5.96
C GLY A 270 -5.06 2.68 5.62
N GLY A 271 -3.87 2.64 6.23
CA GLY A 271 -2.88 1.57 6.09
C GLY A 271 -3.37 0.26 6.72
N LEU A 272 -4.01 0.35 7.88
CA LEU A 272 -4.65 -0.81 8.52
C LEU A 272 -5.78 -1.39 7.66
N ALA A 273 -6.67 -0.52 7.16
CA ALA A 273 -7.73 -0.91 6.25
C ALA A 273 -7.15 -1.52 4.96
N SER A 274 -6.11 -0.91 4.40
CA SER A 274 -5.46 -1.38 3.17
C SER A 274 -4.83 -2.77 3.33
N ALA A 275 -4.10 -3.00 4.43
CA ALA A 275 -3.53 -4.31 4.73
C ALA A 275 -4.62 -5.37 4.99
N TYR A 276 -5.72 -4.99 5.67
CA TYR A 276 -6.90 -5.85 5.84
C TYR A 276 -7.54 -6.22 4.49
N LEU A 277 -7.77 -5.23 3.62
CA LEU A 277 -8.31 -5.42 2.27
C LEU A 277 -7.42 -6.32 1.44
N ALA A 278 -6.10 -6.18 1.55
CA ALA A 278 -5.15 -7.02 0.85
C ALA A 278 -5.35 -8.48 1.24
N LEU A 279 -5.31 -8.79 2.55
CA LEU A 279 -5.48 -10.15 3.07
C LEU A 279 -6.86 -10.75 2.71
N ARG A 280 -7.94 -9.97 2.88
CA ARG A 280 -9.31 -10.44 2.60
C ARG A 280 -9.60 -10.58 1.11
N GLY A 281 -9.12 -9.66 0.31
CA GLY A 281 -9.22 -9.71 -1.16
C GLY A 281 -8.29 -10.76 -1.78
N GLY A 282 -7.33 -11.26 -1.00
CA GLY A 282 -6.29 -12.19 -1.47
C GLY A 282 -5.32 -11.54 -2.45
N SER A 283 -5.26 -10.21 -2.49
CA SER A 283 -4.46 -9.46 -3.46
C SER A 283 -4.15 -8.04 -2.97
N TRP A 284 -2.89 -7.61 -3.10
CA TRP A 284 -2.48 -6.23 -2.85
C TRP A 284 -3.08 -5.26 -3.89
N LEU A 285 -3.63 -5.76 -5.00
CA LEU A 285 -4.25 -4.92 -6.02
C LEU A 285 -5.49 -4.19 -5.48
N VAL A 286 -6.21 -4.79 -4.51
CA VAL A 286 -7.40 -4.17 -3.92
C VAL A 286 -7.08 -2.85 -3.22
N PRO A 287 -6.17 -2.79 -2.23
CA PRO A 287 -5.80 -1.51 -1.62
C PRO A 287 -5.13 -0.55 -2.60
N PHE A 288 -4.38 -1.02 -3.60
CA PHE A 288 -3.83 -0.16 -4.66
C PHE A 288 -4.94 0.57 -5.42
N LEU A 289 -5.96 -0.16 -5.89
CA LEU A 289 -7.08 0.43 -6.63
C LEU A 289 -7.90 1.37 -5.75
N LEU A 290 -8.07 1.04 -4.47
CA LEU A 290 -8.72 1.93 -3.52
C LEU A 290 -7.92 3.24 -3.38
N HIS A 291 -6.61 3.16 -3.13
CA HIS A 291 -5.76 4.35 -2.98
C HIS A 291 -5.70 5.17 -4.28
N LEU A 292 -5.63 4.52 -5.43
CA LEU A 292 -5.68 5.20 -6.73
C LEU A 292 -7.01 5.97 -6.91
N ALA A 293 -8.14 5.35 -6.56
CA ALA A 293 -9.45 6.00 -6.64
C ALA A 293 -9.56 7.17 -5.66
N THR A 294 -9.12 7.02 -4.41
CA THR A 294 -9.17 8.09 -3.41
C THR A 294 -8.23 9.25 -3.74
N ALA A 295 -7.02 8.96 -4.24
CA ALA A 295 -6.08 9.98 -4.72
C ALA A 295 -6.61 10.73 -5.95
N GLY A 296 -7.22 10.01 -6.90
CA GLY A 296 -7.88 10.62 -8.06
C GLY A 296 -9.00 11.57 -7.65
N THR A 297 -9.86 11.15 -6.72
CA THR A 297 -10.91 12.00 -6.17
C THR A 297 -10.36 13.22 -5.45
N ALA A 298 -9.29 13.07 -4.65
CA ALA A 298 -8.63 14.21 -4.02
C ALA A 298 -8.11 15.22 -5.07
N CYS A 299 -7.50 14.74 -6.16
CA CYS A 299 -7.05 15.59 -7.26
C CYS A 299 -8.21 16.37 -7.91
N LEU A 300 -9.35 15.69 -8.18
CA LEU A 300 -10.54 16.33 -8.74
C LEU A 300 -11.13 17.39 -7.81
N LEU A 301 -11.17 17.12 -6.50
CA LEU A 301 -11.63 18.08 -5.49
C LEU A 301 -10.71 19.31 -5.44
N MET A 302 -9.39 19.11 -5.47
CA MET A 302 -8.42 20.22 -5.49
C MET A 302 -8.57 21.09 -6.74
N LEU A 303 -8.76 20.48 -7.91
CA LEU A 303 -8.97 21.21 -9.17
C LEU A 303 -10.29 21.99 -9.18
N SER A 304 -11.34 21.44 -8.55
CA SER A 304 -12.66 22.09 -8.46
C SER A 304 -12.69 23.23 -7.43
N ALA A 305 -11.94 23.11 -6.33
CA ALA A 305 -11.97 24.07 -5.23
C ALA A 305 -11.00 25.25 -5.42
N ALA A 306 -9.90 25.05 -6.15
CA ALA A 306 -8.88 26.08 -6.28
C ALA A 306 -9.29 27.12 -7.33
N PRO A 307 -9.44 28.41 -6.98
CA PRO A 307 -9.74 29.45 -7.96
C PRO A 307 -8.70 29.42 -9.10
N VAL A 308 -9.18 29.51 -10.34
CA VAL A 308 -8.31 29.72 -11.50
C VAL A 308 -7.73 31.11 -11.30
N ALA A 309 -6.44 31.19 -10.94
CA ALA A 309 -5.73 32.46 -10.96
C ALA A 309 -5.79 32.97 -12.40
N ARG A 310 -6.60 34.01 -12.63
CA ARG A 310 -6.71 34.70 -13.91
C ARG A 310 -5.55 35.66 -14.07
#